data_AF-A0A1H3ECR7-F1
#
_entry.id   AF-A0A1H3ECR7-F1
#
_cell.length_a   1.000
_cell.length_b   1.000
_cell.length_c   1.000
_cell.angle_alpha   90.00
_cell.angle_beta   90.00
_cell.angle_gamma   90.00
#
_symmetry.space_group_name_H-M   'P 1'
#
loop_
_entity.id
_entity.type
_entity.pdbx_description
1 polymer ?
#
loop_
_entity_poly.entity_id
_entity_poly.type
_entity_poly.pdbx_seq_one_letter_code
_entity_poly.pdbx_strand_id
1 'polypeptide(L)'
;MARSNLRGSEPYGETWVYESIVGAIPGVELSDRQAIAVQLGIFQTGIVVLALVYDLWDAVLPGTVAVVVAAAGSGVMRQFGRRTRELDLPEPYRRLLFGSSIEVVLGILAFVALVTHLFIFDPRTADPTLLTGLFGPDPPVPVVYLTLLILWDLCYRIGTSWWGAVVALWRSWRYAFDPATARRLRRLDALNVGFGLTQLAMVPFLLDRPVLLVAVGGHIVAVTVVSVAAMATLRIR
;
A
#
# COMPACT_ATOMS: atom_id res chain seq x y z
N MET A 1 15.79 40.55 -24.66
CA MET A 1 15.60 39.53 -25.72
C MET A 1 16.18 38.21 -25.19
N ALA A 2 15.33 37.16 -25.09
CA ALA A 2 15.57 35.73 -24.74
C ALA A 2 16.25 35.40 -23.37
N ARG A 3 15.59 34.77 -22.36
CA ARG A 3 15.17 33.34 -22.18
C ARG A 3 16.31 32.35 -22.46
N SER A 4 16.61 31.28 -21.73
CA SER A 4 16.14 30.61 -20.50
C SER A 4 17.00 29.32 -20.42
N ASN A 5 17.39 28.84 -19.24
CA ASN A 5 17.56 27.39 -18.99
C ASN A 5 17.66 27.13 -17.47
N LEU A 6 16.50 26.92 -16.87
CA LEU A 6 16.32 26.21 -15.60
C LEU A 6 15.86 24.79 -15.96
N ARG A 7 16.48 23.77 -15.35
CA ARG A 7 15.82 22.55 -14.82
C ARG A 7 16.88 21.59 -14.28
N GLY A 8 16.99 21.58 -12.97
CA GLY A 8 17.82 20.69 -12.17
C GLY A 8 17.32 20.70 -10.74
N SER A 9 16.07 20.31 -10.56
CA SER A 9 15.46 20.05 -9.25
C SER A 9 14.25 19.15 -9.45
N GLU A 10 14.47 17.85 -9.47
CA GLU A 10 13.39 16.93 -9.10
C GLU A 10 13.06 17.20 -7.62
N PRO A 11 11.79 17.35 -7.22
CA PRO A 11 11.45 17.72 -5.86
C PRO A 11 11.58 16.52 -4.93
N TYR A 12 12.79 16.30 -4.41
CA TYR A 12 13.00 15.49 -3.21
C TYR A 12 12.12 16.05 -2.08
N GLY A 13 11.04 15.35 -1.73
CA GLY A 13 10.10 15.73 -0.65
C GLY A 13 8.64 15.95 -1.05
N GLU A 14 8.27 15.88 -2.34
CA GLU A 14 6.87 16.03 -2.81
C GLU A 14 6.23 14.72 -3.31
N THR A 15 6.97 13.62 -3.24
CA THR A 15 6.59 12.30 -3.77
C THR A 15 6.87 11.23 -2.73
N TRP A 16 6.02 10.19 -2.65
CA TRP A 16 6.27 9.04 -1.78
C TRP A 16 7.62 8.38 -2.12
N VAL A 17 8.27 7.72 -1.15
CA VAL A 17 9.58 7.05 -1.37
C VAL A 17 9.55 6.03 -2.52
N TYR A 18 8.42 5.35 -2.74
CA TYR A 18 8.28 4.47 -3.92
C TYR A 18 8.28 5.25 -5.25
N GLU A 19 7.71 6.45 -5.31
CA GLU A 19 7.74 7.31 -6.49
C GLU A 19 9.17 7.78 -6.79
N SER A 20 9.99 8.05 -5.76
CA SER A 20 11.39 8.46 -5.94
C SER A 20 12.31 7.30 -6.40
N ILE A 21 12.05 6.06 -5.97
CA ILE A 21 12.79 4.87 -6.45
C ILE A 21 12.47 4.59 -7.93
N VAL A 22 11.21 4.72 -8.34
CA VAL A 22 10.81 4.49 -9.74
C VAL A 22 11.29 5.61 -10.67
N GLY A 23 11.30 6.87 -10.20
CA GLY A 23 11.82 8.02 -10.96
C GLY A 23 13.34 7.99 -11.18
N ALA A 24 14.09 7.23 -10.38
CA ALA A 24 15.55 7.16 -10.45
C ALA A 24 16.10 6.31 -11.61
N ILE A 25 15.25 5.62 -12.39
CA ILE A 25 15.69 4.82 -13.55
C ILE A 25 15.82 5.75 -14.78
N PRO A 26 17.05 6.05 -15.25
CA PRO A 26 17.23 7.01 -16.34
C PRO A 26 16.59 6.50 -17.65
N GLY A 27 15.77 7.34 -18.29
CA GLY A 27 15.21 7.07 -19.62
C GLY A 27 13.92 6.25 -19.68
N VAL A 28 13.28 5.96 -18.54
CA VAL A 28 12.04 5.18 -18.48
C VAL A 28 10.89 6.04 -17.95
N GLU A 29 10.12 6.67 -18.86
CA GLU A 29 8.86 7.35 -18.52
C GLU A 29 7.68 6.38 -18.67
N LEU A 30 7.27 5.74 -17.57
CA LEU A 30 6.07 4.90 -17.55
C LEU A 30 4.86 5.71 -17.09
N SER A 31 3.76 5.64 -17.84
CA SER A 31 2.46 6.10 -17.34
C SER A 31 2.02 5.28 -16.12
N ASP A 32 1.13 5.85 -15.29
CA ASP A 32 0.57 5.17 -14.11
C ASP A 32 0.07 3.76 -14.42
N ARG A 33 -0.60 3.60 -15.57
CA ARG A 33 -1.15 2.31 -16.03
C ARG A 33 -0.05 1.33 -16.42
N GLN A 34 0.98 1.79 -17.13
CA GLN A 34 2.09 0.94 -17.53
C GLN A 34 2.86 0.46 -16.30
N ALA A 35 3.11 1.32 -15.32
CA ALA A 35 3.83 0.92 -14.12
C ALA A 35 3.03 -0.08 -13.26
N ILE A 36 1.71 0.04 -13.16
CA ILE A 36 0.86 -0.99 -12.52
C ILE A 36 0.88 -2.30 -13.32
N ALA A 37 0.77 -2.22 -14.64
CA ALA A 37 0.79 -3.39 -15.52
C ALA A 37 2.12 -4.14 -15.44
N VAL A 38 3.24 -3.43 -15.38
CA VAL A 38 4.58 -4.00 -15.19
C VAL A 38 4.70 -4.65 -13.81
N GLN A 39 4.25 -3.98 -12.74
CA GLN A 39 4.23 -4.56 -11.39
C GLN A 39 3.43 -5.87 -11.36
N LEU A 40 2.19 -5.85 -11.87
CA LEU A 40 1.35 -7.05 -11.98
C LEU A 40 2.02 -8.12 -12.83
N GLY A 41 2.54 -7.76 -14.00
CA GLY A 41 3.19 -8.69 -14.92
C GLY A 41 4.38 -9.40 -14.30
N ILE A 42 5.27 -8.68 -13.63
CA ILE A 42 6.47 -9.25 -12.99
C ILE A 42 6.07 -10.21 -11.86
N PHE A 43 5.24 -9.76 -10.92
CA PHE A 43 4.88 -10.61 -9.78
C PHE A 43 4.00 -11.80 -10.19
N GLN A 44 3.04 -11.59 -11.09
CA GLN A 44 2.18 -12.68 -11.58
C GLN A 44 3.00 -13.72 -12.36
N THR A 45 3.92 -13.27 -13.21
CA THR A 45 4.82 -14.19 -13.93
C THR A 45 5.68 -14.97 -12.94
N GLY A 46 6.24 -14.32 -11.92
CA GLY A 46 6.99 -14.99 -10.86
C GLY A 46 6.18 -16.07 -10.15
N ILE A 47 4.94 -15.76 -9.76
CA ILE A 47 4.03 -16.74 -9.14
C ILE A 47 3.78 -17.93 -10.06
N VAL A 48 3.39 -17.70 -11.30
CA VAL A 48 3.03 -18.78 -12.25
C VAL A 48 4.24 -19.63 -12.61
N VAL A 49 5.40 -19.01 -12.86
CA VAL A 49 6.64 -19.73 -13.18
C VAL A 49 7.07 -20.60 -12.00
N LEU A 50 7.05 -20.07 -10.77
CA LEU A 50 7.44 -20.85 -9.60
C LEU A 50 6.42 -21.95 -9.29
N ALA A 51 5.13 -21.70 -9.45
CA ALA A 51 4.10 -22.72 -9.31
C ALA A 51 4.28 -23.85 -10.32
N LEU A 52 4.63 -23.53 -11.57
CA LEU A 52 4.91 -24.52 -12.61
C LEU A 52 6.18 -25.34 -12.30
N VAL A 53 7.25 -24.69 -11.82
CA VAL A 53 8.55 -25.34 -11.56
C VAL A 53 8.52 -26.22 -10.30
N TYR A 54 7.81 -25.78 -9.26
CA TYR A 54 7.82 -26.41 -7.94
C TYR A 54 6.51 -27.13 -7.58
N ASP A 55 5.54 -27.19 -8.51
CA ASP A 55 4.21 -27.80 -8.33
C ASP A 55 3.40 -27.16 -7.17
N LEU A 56 3.34 -25.83 -7.15
CA LEU A 56 2.73 -25.03 -6.06
C LEU A 56 1.44 -24.31 -6.50
N TRP A 57 0.55 -25.03 -7.17
CA TRP A 57 -0.68 -24.43 -7.73
C TRP A 57 -1.64 -23.87 -6.67
N ASP A 58 -1.66 -24.46 -5.47
CA ASP A 58 -2.48 -23.98 -4.35
C ASP A 58 -2.09 -22.57 -3.89
N ALA A 59 -0.82 -22.18 -4.08
CA ALA A 59 -0.33 -20.85 -3.73
C ALA A 59 -0.63 -19.78 -4.81
N VAL A 60 -1.05 -20.18 -6.02
CA VAL A 60 -1.26 -19.24 -7.13
C VAL A 60 -2.40 -18.28 -6.83
N LEU A 61 -3.54 -18.78 -6.37
CA LEU A 61 -4.69 -17.94 -6.05
C LEU A 61 -4.40 -16.94 -4.90
N PRO A 62 -3.94 -17.36 -3.70
CA PRO A 62 -3.63 -16.42 -2.63
C PRO A 62 -2.51 -15.44 -3.01
N GLY A 63 -1.49 -15.90 -3.74
CA GLY A 63 -0.42 -15.04 -4.26
C GLY A 63 -0.94 -13.99 -5.24
N THR A 64 -1.81 -14.40 -6.17
CA THR A 64 -2.43 -13.50 -7.16
C THR A 64 -3.29 -12.44 -6.45
N VAL A 65 -4.09 -12.84 -5.46
CA VAL A 65 -4.90 -11.91 -4.67
C VAL A 65 -4.03 -10.90 -3.95
N ALA A 66 -2.95 -11.34 -3.31
CA ALA A 66 -1.99 -10.46 -2.64
C ALA A 66 -1.40 -9.42 -3.61
N VAL A 67 -0.98 -9.85 -4.80
CA VAL A 67 -0.42 -8.98 -5.86
C VAL A 67 -1.46 -7.98 -6.38
N VAL A 68 -2.70 -8.41 -6.59
CA VAL A 68 -3.79 -7.54 -7.04
C VAL A 68 -4.13 -6.47 -5.99
N VAL A 69 -4.18 -6.84 -4.71
CA VAL A 69 -4.38 -5.89 -3.60
C VAL A 69 -3.23 -4.87 -3.54
N ALA A 70 -1.98 -5.33 -3.64
CA ALA A 70 -0.83 -4.45 -3.66
C ALA A 70 -0.86 -3.47 -4.86
N ALA A 71 -1.21 -3.97 -6.04
CA ALA A 71 -1.36 -3.17 -7.26
C ALA A 71 -2.50 -2.14 -7.16
N ALA A 72 -3.62 -2.50 -6.53
CA ALA A 72 -4.70 -1.57 -6.22
C ALA A 72 -4.19 -0.43 -5.30
N GLY A 73 -3.38 -0.77 -4.30
CA GLY A 73 -2.70 0.19 -3.44
C GLY A 73 -1.79 1.14 -4.21
N SER A 74 -0.97 0.62 -5.13
CA SER A 74 -0.13 1.44 -6.02
C SER A 74 -0.96 2.43 -6.83
N GLY A 75 -2.09 1.98 -7.39
CA GLY A 75 -3.01 2.83 -8.14
C GLY A 75 -3.64 3.94 -7.30
N VAL A 76 -4.14 3.58 -6.11
CA VAL A 76 -4.73 4.55 -5.17
C VAL A 76 -3.69 5.58 -4.73
N MET A 77 -2.46 5.18 -4.39
CA MET A 77 -1.43 6.11 -3.93
C MET A 77 -0.99 7.09 -5.00
N ARG A 78 -0.84 6.64 -6.26
CA ARG A 78 -0.54 7.55 -7.37
C ARG A 78 -1.69 8.53 -7.60
N GLN A 79 -2.92 8.05 -7.61
CA GLN A 79 -4.10 8.91 -7.75
C GLN A 79 -4.21 9.90 -6.59
N PHE A 80 -3.89 9.47 -5.37
CA PHE A 80 -3.87 10.27 -4.17
C PHE A 80 -2.79 11.36 -4.26
N GLY A 81 -1.54 10.99 -4.61
CA GLY A 81 -0.44 11.92 -4.81
C GLY A 81 -0.75 12.99 -5.87
N ARG A 82 -1.14 12.56 -7.07
CA ARG A 82 -1.50 13.48 -8.17
C ARG A 82 -2.61 14.45 -7.78
N ARG A 83 -3.75 13.94 -7.29
CA ARG A 83 -4.91 14.79 -6.98
C ARG A 83 -4.67 15.72 -5.78
N THR A 84 -3.82 15.32 -4.84
CA THR A 84 -3.42 16.17 -3.71
C THR A 84 -2.53 17.31 -4.19
N ARG A 85 -1.61 17.06 -5.13
CA ARG A 85 -0.74 18.09 -5.73
C ARG A 85 -1.50 19.10 -6.60
N GLU A 86 -2.66 18.72 -7.14
CA GLU A 86 -3.57 19.61 -7.89
C GLU A 86 -4.45 20.51 -6.99
N LEU A 87 -4.34 20.40 -5.67
CA LEU A 87 -5.09 21.19 -4.70
C LEU A 87 -4.17 22.20 -4.03
N ASP A 88 -4.66 23.43 -3.84
CA ASP A 88 -3.97 24.44 -3.04
C ASP A 88 -4.21 24.13 -1.56
N LEU A 89 -3.30 23.36 -0.97
CA LEU A 89 -3.42 22.83 0.38
C LEU A 89 -2.38 23.46 1.31
N PRO A 90 -2.70 23.61 2.61
CA PRO A 90 -1.74 24.10 3.59
C PRO A 90 -0.44 23.30 3.55
N GLU A 91 0.68 24.01 3.43
CA GLU A 91 2.02 23.42 3.38
C GLU A 91 2.32 22.45 4.54
N PRO A 92 1.92 22.72 5.81
CA PRO A 92 2.12 21.75 6.88
C PRO A 92 1.40 20.41 6.66
N TYR A 93 0.23 20.41 6.00
CA TYR A 93 -0.48 19.18 5.66
C TYR A 93 0.26 18.40 4.57
N ARG A 94 0.72 19.08 3.51
CA ARG A 94 1.50 18.45 2.44
C ARG A 94 2.78 17.80 2.96
N ARG A 95 3.54 18.52 3.81
CA ARG A 95 4.78 17.99 4.40
C ARG A 95 4.55 16.82 5.33
N LEU A 96 3.50 16.85 6.15
CA LEU A 96 3.18 15.73 7.03
C LEU A 96 2.79 14.48 6.22
N LEU A 97 2.04 14.69 5.14
CA LEU A 97 1.59 13.62 4.26
C LEU A 97 2.74 12.99 3.47
N PHE A 98 3.59 13.77 2.81
CA PHE A 98 4.61 13.25 1.87
C PHE A 98 6.05 13.27 2.40
N GLY A 99 6.37 14.17 3.33
CA GLY A 99 7.76 14.45 3.74
C GLY A 99 8.19 13.80 5.05
N SER A 100 7.30 13.08 5.74
CA SER A 100 7.60 12.53 7.07
C SER A 100 8.23 11.15 7.04
N SER A 101 8.17 10.42 5.93
CA SER A 101 8.60 9.01 5.80
C SER A 101 7.95 8.05 6.82
N ILE A 102 6.91 8.51 7.53
CA ILE A 102 6.22 7.72 8.56
C ILE A 102 5.54 6.50 7.93
N GLU A 103 5.05 6.63 6.70
CA GLU A 103 4.49 5.52 5.95
C GLU A 103 5.49 4.37 5.73
N VAL A 104 6.77 4.71 5.50
CA VAL A 104 7.84 3.72 5.34
C VAL A 104 8.13 3.04 6.67
N VAL A 105 8.23 3.82 7.75
CA VAL A 105 8.44 3.27 9.10
C VAL A 105 7.31 2.32 9.49
N LEU A 106 6.06 2.71 9.27
CA LEU A 106 4.89 1.87 9.52
C LEU A 106 4.91 0.60 8.66
N GLY A 107 5.28 0.71 7.39
CA GLY A 107 5.45 -0.43 6.50
C GLY A 107 6.52 -1.41 6.98
N ILE A 108 7.68 -0.89 7.42
CA ILE A 108 8.77 -1.70 7.99
C ILE A 108 8.33 -2.40 9.26
N LEU A 109 7.71 -1.68 10.20
CA LEU A 109 7.25 -2.28 11.45
C LEU A 109 6.20 -3.37 11.20
N ALA A 110 5.27 -3.13 10.27
CA ALA A 110 4.28 -4.12 9.87
C ALA A 110 4.93 -5.36 9.23
N PHE A 111 5.91 -5.17 8.35
CA PHE A 111 6.61 -6.28 7.70
C PHE A 111 7.46 -7.08 8.69
N VAL A 112 8.22 -6.42 9.58
CA VAL A 112 9.00 -7.09 10.62
C VAL A 112 8.10 -7.87 11.56
N ALA A 113 6.95 -7.30 11.94
CA ALA A 113 5.95 -8.02 12.73
C ALA A 113 5.39 -9.24 11.99
N LEU A 114 5.12 -9.12 10.69
CA LEU A 114 4.65 -10.22 9.85
C LEU A 114 5.70 -11.33 9.71
N VAL A 115 6.96 -10.99 9.42
CA VAL A 115 8.06 -11.96 9.36
C VAL A 115 8.22 -12.67 10.71
N THR A 116 8.20 -11.92 11.81
CA THR A 116 8.23 -12.50 13.16
C THR A 116 7.05 -13.44 13.38
N HIS A 117 5.86 -13.08 12.91
CA HIS A 117 4.69 -13.93 12.99
C HIS A 117 4.89 -15.23 12.20
N LEU A 118 5.27 -15.15 10.92
CA LEU A 118 5.41 -16.31 10.02
C LEU A 118 6.48 -17.31 10.48
N PHE A 119 7.60 -16.83 11.04
CA PHE A 119 8.74 -17.70 11.35
C PHE A 119 8.92 -18.02 12.83
N ILE A 120 8.26 -17.28 13.74
CA ILE A 120 8.41 -17.50 15.20
C ILE A 120 7.07 -17.82 15.85
N PHE A 121 6.02 -17.06 15.58
CA PHE A 121 4.73 -17.23 16.26
C PHE A 121 3.90 -18.37 15.67
N ASP A 122 3.69 -18.37 14.36
CA ASP A 122 2.86 -19.36 13.64
C ASP A 122 3.42 -20.78 13.82
N PRO A 123 4.74 -21.04 13.73
CA PRO A 123 5.31 -22.37 14.02
C PRO A 123 5.12 -22.86 15.47
N ARG A 124 4.81 -21.97 16.41
CA ARG A 124 4.55 -22.33 17.82
C ARG A 124 3.08 -22.55 18.13
N THR A 125 2.19 -22.09 17.25
CA THR A 125 0.76 -21.93 17.58
C THR A 125 -0.19 -22.54 16.57
N ALA A 126 0.27 -22.83 15.35
CA ALA A 126 -0.55 -23.41 14.30
C ALA A 126 0.07 -24.69 13.73
N ASP A 127 -0.80 -25.65 13.39
CA ASP A 127 -0.44 -26.89 12.72
C ASP A 127 -1.50 -27.23 11.65
N PRO A 128 -1.16 -27.20 10.34
CA PRO A 128 0.12 -26.78 9.79
C PRO A 128 0.31 -25.26 9.85
N THR A 129 1.56 -24.80 9.79
CA THR A 129 1.88 -23.37 9.61
C THR A 129 1.35 -22.85 8.26
N LEU A 130 1.22 -21.53 8.10
CA LEU A 130 0.77 -20.91 6.85
C LEU A 130 1.71 -21.25 5.68
N LEU A 131 3.02 -21.15 5.91
CA LEU A 131 4.01 -21.47 4.88
C LEU A 131 3.99 -22.96 4.54
N THR A 132 3.86 -23.83 5.55
CA THR A 132 3.73 -25.27 5.33
C THR A 132 2.46 -25.62 4.55
N GLY A 133 1.34 -24.96 4.86
CA GLY A 133 0.07 -25.16 4.15
C GLY A 133 0.11 -24.71 2.69
N LEU A 134 0.89 -23.67 2.37
CA LEU A 134 1.01 -23.13 1.00
C LEU A 134 2.07 -23.83 0.16
N PHE A 135 3.16 -24.27 0.79
CA PHE A 135 4.39 -24.66 0.09
C PHE A 135 4.94 -26.04 0.48
N GLY A 136 4.30 -26.73 1.42
CA GLY A 136 4.82 -27.95 2.01
C GLY A 136 5.88 -27.72 3.09
N PRO A 137 6.40 -28.80 3.71
CA PRO A 137 7.29 -28.71 4.87
C PRO A 137 8.67 -28.09 4.54
N ASP A 138 9.15 -28.26 3.31
CA ASP A 138 10.46 -27.78 2.84
C ASP A 138 10.27 -26.77 1.69
N PRO A 139 9.83 -25.54 1.97
CA PRO A 139 9.51 -24.57 0.93
C PRO A 139 10.76 -24.14 0.14
N PRO A 140 10.72 -24.10 -1.20
CA PRO A 140 11.86 -23.68 -2.00
C PRO A 140 12.28 -22.23 -1.72
N VAL A 141 13.59 -21.98 -1.60
CA VAL A 141 14.13 -20.64 -1.28
C VAL A 141 13.61 -19.53 -2.22
N PRO A 142 13.57 -19.71 -3.56
CA PRO A 142 13.06 -18.67 -4.46
C PRO A 142 11.58 -18.34 -4.23
N VAL A 143 10.79 -19.32 -3.80
CA VAL A 143 9.37 -19.14 -3.49
C VAL A 143 9.20 -18.27 -2.25
N VAL A 144 9.89 -18.63 -1.15
CA VAL A 144 9.86 -17.84 0.08
C VAL A 144 10.34 -16.41 -0.16
N TYR A 145 11.41 -16.24 -0.94
CA TYR A 145 11.93 -14.92 -1.30
C TYR A 145 10.88 -14.06 -2.02
N LEU A 146 10.23 -14.61 -3.07
CA LEU A 146 9.18 -13.89 -3.80
C LEU A 146 7.99 -13.57 -2.89
N THR A 147 7.57 -14.52 -2.06
CA THR A 147 6.49 -14.31 -1.09
C THR A 147 6.80 -13.15 -0.15
N LEU A 148 8.01 -13.11 0.42
CA LEU A 148 8.41 -12.01 1.31
C LEU A 148 8.48 -10.66 0.59
N LEU A 149 8.87 -10.63 -0.69
CA LEU A 149 8.81 -9.40 -1.49
C LEU A 149 7.37 -8.91 -1.70
N ILE A 150 6.44 -9.81 -2.01
CA ILE A 150 5.02 -9.46 -2.18
C ILE A 150 4.43 -8.97 -0.86
N LEU A 151 4.72 -9.66 0.24
CA LEU A 151 4.25 -9.31 1.57
C LEU A 151 4.84 -7.97 2.06
N TRP A 152 6.11 -7.69 1.75
CA TRP A 152 6.72 -6.39 1.99
C TRP A 152 5.95 -5.27 1.27
N ASP A 153 5.68 -5.44 -0.04
CA ASP A 153 4.95 -4.45 -0.83
C ASP A 153 3.55 -4.23 -0.23
N LEU A 154 2.85 -5.31 0.15
CA LEU A 154 1.57 -5.22 0.85
C LEU A 154 1.66 -4.44 2.17
N CYS A 155 2.60 -4.80 3.06
CA CYS A 155 2.80 -4.13 4.34
C CYS A 155 3.09 -2.63 4.15
N TYR A 156 3.91 -2.27 3.17
CA TYR A 156 4.16 -0.88 2.83
C TYR A 156 2.89 -0.15 2.39
N ARG A 157 2.06 -0.78 1.55
CA ARG A 157 0.81 -0.15 1.10
C ARG A 157 -0.22 0.00 2.23
N ILE A 158 -0.33 -1.01 3.09
CA ILE A 158 -1.16 -1.00 4.30
C ILE A 158 -0.70 0.14 5.24
N GLY A 159 0.61 0.25 5.50
CA GLY A 159 1.17 1.33 6.31
C GLY A 159 0.90 2.72 5.76
N THR A 160 1.06 2.89 4.44
CA THR A 160 0.80 4.17 3.76
C THR A 160 -0.68 4.56 3.80
N SER A 161 -1.59 3.59 3.62
CA SER A 161 -3.03 3.80 3.74
C SER A 161 -3.43 4.25 5.15
N TRP A 162 -2.87 3.60 6.18
CA TRP A 162 -3.11 3.97 7.57
C TRP A 162 -2.64 5.40 7.85
N TRP A 163 -1.40 5.73 7.44
CA TRP A 163 -0.87 7.07 7.60
C TRP A 163 -1.73 8.11 6.89
N GLY A 164 -2.13 7.85 5.65
CA GLY A 164 -3.04 8.70 4.88
C GLY A 164 -4.35 8.98 5.61
N ALA A 165 -4.95 7.96 6.25
CA ALA A 165 -6.17 8.12 7.04
C ALA A 165 -5.96 9.01 8.27
N VAL A 166 -4.88 8.80 9.02
CA VAL A 166 -4.55 9.58 10.22
C VAL A 166 -4.32 11.05 9.88
N VAL A 167 -3.53 11.34 8.84
CA VAL A 167 -3.27 12.71 8.40
C VAL A 167 -4.54 13.36 7.84
N ALA A 168 -5.41 12.60 7.16
CA ALA A 168 -6.70 13.09 6.68
C ALA A 168 -7.63 13.52 7.84
N LEU A 169 -7.67 12.74 8.93
CA LEU A 169 -8.44 13.09 10.14
C LEU A 169 -7.84 14.32 10.85
N TRP A 170 -6.53 14.39 10.99
CA TRP A 170 -5.88 15.58 11.54
C TRP A 170 -6.19 16.83 10.71
N ARG A 171 -6.14 16.71 9.37
CA ARG A 171 -6.50 17.80 8.43
C ARG A 171 -7.94 18.26 8.62
N SER A 172 -8.88 17.34 8.78
CA SER A 172 -10.31 17.68 8.87
C SER A 172 -10.64 18.53 10.11
N TRP A 173 -9.90 18.36 11.20
CA TRP A 173 -10.05 19.16 12.42
C TRP A 173 -9.25 20.45 12.42
N ARG A 174 -8.09 20.48 11.76
CA ARG A 174 -7.17 21.62 11.81
C ARG A 174 -7.54 22.75 10.87
N TYR A 175 -8.14 22.43 9.72
CA TYR A 175 -8.36 23.36 8.61
C TYR A 175 -9.82 23.38 8.15
N ALA A 176 -10.22 24.49 7.54
CA ALA A 176 -11.50 24.64 6.84
C ALA A 176 -11.23 24.98 5.37
N PHE A 177 -12.01 24.39 4.47
CA PHE A 177 -11.81 24.52 3.03
C PHE A 177 -13.08 25.03 2.35
N ASP A 178 -12.93 25.59 1.15
CA ASP A 178 -14.08 25.88 0.31
C ASP A 178 -14.83 24.58 -0.10
N PRO A 179 -16.11 24.65 -0.48
CA PRO A 179 -16.89 23.48 -0.83
C PRO A 179 -16.34 22.64 -2.00
N ALA A 180 -15.60 23.23 -2.95
CA ALA A 180 -15.04 22.49 -4.07
C ALA A 180 -13.81 21.67 -3.62
N THR A 181 -12.90 22.27 -2.87
CA THR A 181 -11.76 21.59 -2.26
C THR A 181 -12.21 20.50 -1.29
N ALA A 182 -13.18 20.78 -0.42
CA ALA A 182 -13.71 19.81 0.53
C ALA A 182 -14.28 18.57 -0.17
N ARG A 183 -15.00 18.73 -1.29
CA ARG A 183 -15.51 17.61 -2.10
C ARG A 183 -14.38 16.78 -2.72
N ARG A 184 -13.30 17.41 -3.20
CA ARG A 184 -12.13 16.72 -3.74
C ARG A 184 -11.39 15.94 -2.66
N LEU A 185 -11.22 16.51 -1.47
CA LEU A 185 -10.63 15.84 -0.30
C LEU A 185 -11.46 14.64 0.16
N ARG A 186 -12.79 14.76 0.26
CA ARG A 186 -13.66 13.62 0.59
C ARG A 186 -13.52 12.49 -0.42
N ARG A 187 -13.37 12.80 -1.72
CA ARG A 187 -13.12 11.77 -2.74
C ARG A 187 -11.75 11.10 -2.56
N LEU A 188 -10.74 11.82 -2.10
CA LEU A 188 -9.43 11.25 -1.77
C LEU A 188 -9.52 10.30 -0.56
N ASP A 189 -10.21 10.72 0.49
CA ASP A 189 -10.42 9.88 1.68
C ASP A 189 -11.25 8.63 1.32
N ALA A 190 -12.25 8.76 0.44
CA ALA A 190 -13.03 7.62 -0.06
C ALA A 190 -12.20 6.65 -0.91
N LEU A 191 -11.19 7.12 -1.66
CA LEU A 191 -10.25 6.23 -2.35
C LEU A 191 -9.43 5.40 -1.35
N ASN A 192 -9.06 6.00 -0.22
CA ASN A 192 -8.34 5.30 0.84
C ASN A 192 -9.20 4.20 1.49
N VAL A 193 -10.49 4.49 1.74
CA VAL A 193 -11.48 3.47 2.13
C VAL A 193 -11.58 2.38 1.07
N GLY A 194 -11.67 2.76 -0.20
CA GLY A 194 -11.70 1.83 -1.33
C GLY A 194 -10.52 0.87 -1.33
N PHE A 195 -9.30 1.37 -1.13
CA PHE A 195 -8.11 0.53 -0.97
C PHE A 195 -8.22 -0.39 0.26
N GLY A 196 -8.61 0.13 1.42
CA GLY A 196 -8.84 -0.70 2.62
C GLY A 196 -9.79 -1.87 2.33
N LEU A 197 -10.90 -1.62 1.65
CA LEU A 197 -11.87 -2.65 1.28
C LEU A 197 -11.33 -3.70 0.29
N THR A 198 -10.32 -3.39 -0.54
CA THR A 198 -9.71 -4.41 -1.42
C THR A 198 -9.06 -5.54 -0.62
N GLN A 199 -8.62 -5.28 0.61
CA GLN A 199 -8.01 -6.29 1.48
C GLN A 199 -9.03 -7.34 1.95
N LEU A 200 -10.34 -7.10 1.82
CA LEU A 200 -11.36 -8.12 2.04
C LEU A 200 -11.15 -9.35 1.15
N ALA A 201 -10.53 -9.19 -0.03
CA ALA A 201 -10.18 -10.30 -0.90
C ALA A 201 -9.19 -11.28 -0.24
N MET A 202 -8.40 -10.83 0.74
CA MET A 202 -7.47 -11.68 1.48
C MET A 202 -8.15 -12.46 2.61
N VAL A 203 -9.30 -12.01 3.10
CA VAL A 203 -9.98 -12.58 4.30
C VAL A 203 -10.25 -14.08 4.18
N PRO A 204 -10.73 -14.63 3.04
CA PRO A 204 -10.97 -16.07 2.91
C PRO A 204 -9.75 -16.93 3.23
N PHE A 205 -8.54 -16.44 2.92
CA PHE A 205 -7.28 -17.15 3.16
C PHE A 205 -6.76 -17.02 4.60
N LEU A 206 -7.42 -16.19 5.43
CA LEU A 206 -7.01 -15.88 6.79
C LEU A 206 -8.00 -16.38 7.84
N LEU A 207 -9.12 -17.01 7.45
CA LEU A 207 -10.18 -17.42 8.38
C LEU A 207 -9.66 -18.34 9.49
N ASP A 208 -8.76 -19.26 9.16
CA ASP A 208 -8.13 -20.19 10.12
C ASP A 208 -6.87 -19.61 10.78
N ARG A 209 -6.56 -18.34 10.52
CA ARG A 209 -5.36 -17.63 10.99
C ARG A 209 -5.77 -16.43 11.83
N PRO A 210 -6.24 -16.63 13.08
CA PRO A 210 -6.92 -15.59 13.87
C PRO A 210 -6.09 -14.32 14.06
N VAL A 211 -4.78 -14.44 14.27
CA VAL A 211 -3.89 -13.28 14.43
C VAL A 211 -3.81 -12.45 13.15
N LEU A 212 -3.65 -13.10 11.99
CA LEU A 212 -3.61 -12.41 10.70
C LEU A 212 -4.97 -11.86 10.31
N LEU A 213 -6.06 -12.59 10.61
CA LEU A 213 -7.42 -12.15 10.39
C LEU A 213 -7.73 -10.88 11.19
N VAL A 214 -7.34 -10.83 12.47
CA VAL A 214 -7.49 -9.65 13.31
C VAL A 214 -6.61 -8.51 12.82
N ALA A 215 -5.37 -8.78 12.39
CA ALA A 215 -4.48 -7.75 11.87
C ALA A 215 -5.04 -7.10 10.59
N VAL A 216 -5.44 -7.90 9.60
CA VAL A 216 -5.99 -7.42 8.33
C VAL A 216 -7.39 -6.83 8.54
N GLY A 217 -8.30 -7.56 9.20
CA GLY A 217 -9.65 -7.09 9.48
C GLY A 217 -9.66 -5.82 10.35
N GLY A 218 -8.81 -5.77 11.36
CA GLY A 218 -8.62 -4.59 12.21
C GLY A 218 -8.12 -3.40 11.43
N HIS A 219 -7.18 -3.58 10.51
CA HIS A 219 -6.73 -2.52 9.62
C HIS A 219 -7.84 -2.02 8.68
N ILE A 220 -8.61 -2.91 8.06
CA ILE A 220 -9.75 -2.56 7.20
C ILE A 220 -10.74 -1.67 7.97
N VAL A 221 -11.11 -2.10 9.18
CA VAL A 221 -12.02 -1.35 10.05
C VAL A 221 -11.41 -0.01 10.44
N ALA A 222 -10.16 0.00 10.90
CA ALA A 222 -9.48 1.21 11.37
C ALA A 222 -9.38 2.27 10.26
N VAL A 223 -8.90 1.90 9.07
CA VAL A 223 -8.80 2.83 7.93
C VAL A 223 -10.17 3.34 7.52
N THR A 224 -11.18 2.46 7.47
CA THR A 224 -12.54 2.84 7.10
C THR A 224 -13.11 3.85 8.09
N VAL A 225 -13.06 3.55 9.39
CA VAL A 225 -13.60 4.41 10.44
C VAL A 225 -12.88 5.76 10.46
N VAL A 226 -11.55 5.76 10.45
CA VAL A 226 -10.77 7.00 10.51
C VAL A 226 -10.97 7.87 9.27
N SER A 227 -11.01 7.26 8.08
CA SER A 227 -11.24 8.01 6.83
C SER A 227 -12.68 8.54 6.74
N VAL A 228 -13.68 7.77 7.18
CA VAL A 228 -15.07 8.25 7.26
C VAL A 228 -15.21 9.38 8.28
N ALA A 229 -14.57 9.27 9.44
CA ALA A 229 -14.52 10.35 10.43
C ALA A 229 -13.87 11.61 9.85
N ALA A 230 -12.77 11.47 9.10
CA ALA A 230 -12.13 12.59 8.41
C ALA A 230 -13.07 13.29 7.43
N MET A 231 -13.82 12.51 6.63
CA MET A 231 -14.81 13.05 5.69
C MET A 231 -15.96 13.77 6.38
N ALA A 232 -16.47 13.19 7.46
CA ALA A 232 -17.62 13.69 8.21
C ALA A 232 -17.29 14.96 9.01
N THR A 233 -16.07 15.05 9.55
CA THR A 233 -15.62 16.16 10.38
C THR A 233 -14.94 17.28 9.60
N LEU A 234 -14.80 17.14 8.27
CA LEU A 234 -14.17 18.13 7.41
C LEU A 234 -14.96 19.43 7.41
N ARG A 235 -14.34 20.50 7.93
CA ARG A 235 -14.94 21.82 8.06
C ARG A 235 -14.98 22.55 6.72
N ILE A 236 -16.12 23.19 6.45
CA ILE A 236 -16.35 23.99 5.24
C ILE A 236 -16.43 25.47 5.64
N ARG A 237 -15.74 26.33 4.89
CA ARG A 237 -15.76 27.79 5.01
C ARG A 237 -16.76 28.41 4.05
#